data_AF-A0A6I4UD92-F1
#
_entry.id   AF-A0A6I4UD92-F1
#
_cell.length_a   1.000
_cell.length_b   1.000
_cell.length_c   1.000
_cell.angle_alpha   90.00
_cell.angle_beta   90.00
_cell.angle_gamma   90.00
#
_symmetry.space_group_name_H-M   'P 1'
#
loop_
_entity.id
_entity.type
_entity.pdbx_description
1 polymer ?
#
loop_
_entity_poly.entity_id
_entity_poly.type
_entity_poly.pdbx_seq_one_letter_code
_entity_poly.pdbx_strand_id
1 'polypeptide(L)'
;MVKHVSTYGAKAVDKARAKTPGKTEGMPGPTHNPATNLMVADVAIRAGSYIARRAVEKGLLRGRYGKETAREIVRNKTLGQTLVSFGLAKLATRNLPGALIVGGGALAKTLYDRRRSRSAQRREGDRELIEQAHRDD
;
A
#
# COMPACT_ATOMS: atom_id res chain seq x y z
N MET A 1 19.97 19.95 -2.34
CA MET A 1 18.56 19.77 -2.75
C MET A 1 17.74 18.79 -1.90
N VAL A 2 18.27 18.18 -0.82
CA VAL A 2 17.58 17.13 -0.03
C VAL A 2 16.59 17.67 1.02
N LYS A 3 16.71 18.95 1.43
CA LYS A 3 15.94 19.55 2.55
C LYS A 3 14.49 19.94 2.21
N HIS A 4 14.10 20.05 0.93
CA HIS A 4 12.79 20.60 0.54
C HIS A 4 11.63 19.61 0.50
N VAL A 5 11.88 18.30 0.32
CA VAL A 5 10.80 17.31 0.18
C VAL A 5 10.26 16.88 1.56
N SER A 6 11.14 16.79 2.57
CA SER A 6 10.77 16.59 3.98
C SER A 6 9.82 17.69 4.48
N THR A 7 10.04 18.92 4.03
CA THR A 7 9.23 20.07 4.46
C THR A 7 7.81 20.02 3.91
N TYR A 8 7.55 19.45 2.73
CA TYR A 8 6.18 19.38 2.20
C TYR A 8 5.30 18.38 2.95
N GLY A 9 5.82 17.18 3.21
CA GLY A 9 5.11 16.18 4.02
C GLY A 9 4.91 16.65 5.45
N ALA A 10 5.97 17.20 6.07
CA ALA A 10 5.88 17.81 7.39
C ALA A 10 4.86 18.97 7.42
N LYS A 11 4.90 19.88 6.45
CA LYS A 11 3.94 21.00 6.35
C LYS A 11 2.49 20.52 6.17
N ALA A 12 2.26 19.44 5.44
CA ALA A 12 0.91 18.88 5.29
C ALA A 12 0.40 18.31 6.62
N VAL A 13 1.25 17.58 7.35
CA VAL A 13 0.94 17.05 8.69
C VAL A 13 0.74 18.19 9.69
N ASP A 14 1.61 19.19 9.68
CA ASP A 14 1.54 20.36 10.55
C ASP A 14 0.29 21.21 10.26
N LYS A 15 -0.07 21.38 8.99
CA LYS A 15 -1.30 22.09 8.58
C LYS A 15 -2.56 21.33 9.00
N ALA A 16 -2.53 19.99 8.95
CA ALA A 16 -3.62 19.17 9.46
C ALA A 16 -3.72 19.26 10.98
N ARG A 17 -2.58 19.22 11.69
CA ARG A 17 -2.50 19.37 13.16
C ARG A 17 -2.92 20.75 13.64
N ALA A 18 -2.61 21.80 12.87
CA ALA A 18 -3.04 23.17 13.15
C ALA A 18 -4.56 23.36 12.96
N LYS A 19 -5.18 22.63 12.03
CA LYS A 19 -6.64 22.64 11.82
C LYS A 19 -7.41 21.79 12.85
N THR A 20 -6.75 20.78 13.41
CA THR A 20 -7.31 19.91 14.43
C THR A 20 -6.37 19.87 15.63
N PRO A 21 -6.28 20.97 16.41
CA PRO A 21 -5.47 20.97 17.61
C PRO A 21 -6.06 19.94 18.58
N GLY A 22 -5.37 18.81 18.76
CA GLY A 22 -5.77 17.79 19.71
C GLY A 22 -5.75 18.38 21.12
N LYS A 23 -6.77 18.06 21.93
CA LYS A 23 -6.74 18.37 23.37
C LYS A 23 -5.51 17.68 23.97
N THR A 24 -4.73 18.42 24.75
CA THR A 24 -3.51 17.95 25.42
C THR A 24 -3.79 17.03 26.61
N GLU A 25 -5.05 16.93 27.05
CA GLU A 25 -5.49 16.02 28.09
C GLU A 25 -5.82 14.63 27.50
N GLY A 26 -4.84 13.73 27.60
CA GLY A 26 -5.01 12.30 27.34
C GLY A 26 -4.97 11.89 25.87
N MET A 27 -4.29 10.78 25.58
CA MET A 27 -4.35 10.17 24.25
C MET A 27 -5.77 9.65 24.00
N PRO A 28 -6.46 10.08 22.92
CA PRO A 28 -7.79 9.58 22.61
C PRO A 28 -7.78 8.07 22.44
N GLY A 29 -8.72 7.38 23.06
CA GLY A 29 -8.87 5.94 22.90
C GLY A 29 -9.82 5.32 23.91
N PRO A 30 -10.06 4.01 23.80
CA PRO A 30 -11.07 3.31 24.58
C PRO A 30 -10.74 3.18 26.07
N THR A 31 -9.50 3.49 26.48
CA THR A 31 -9.04 3.37 27.86
C THR A 31 -8.37 4.65 28.35
N HIS A 32 -8.15 4.77 29.66
CA HIS A 32 -7.36 5.86 30.23
C HIS A 32 -5.83 5.62 30.15
N ASN A 33 -5.39 4.44 29.65
CA ASN A 33 -3.97 4.13 29.50
C ASN A 33 -3.48 4.55 28.09
N PRO A 34 -2.54 5.50 27.98
CA PRO A 34 -2.04 5.97 26.69
C PRO A 34 -1.27 4.88 25.92
N ALA A 35 -0.56 3.97 26.57
CA ALA A 35 0.15 2.90 25.89
C ALA A 35 -0.82 1.93 25.22
N THR A 36 -1.91 1.58 25.91
CA THR A 36 -2.98 0.73 25.37
C THR A 36 -3.69 1.40 24.20
N ASN A 37 -4.02 2.68 24.32
CA ASN A 37 -4.68 3.43 23.24
C ASN A 37 -3.79 3.49 21.98
N LEU A 38 -2.48 3.65 22.13
CA LEU A 38 -1.54 3.64 21.02
C LEU A 38 -1.45 2.26 20.35
N MET A 39 -1.39 1.20 21.15
CA MET A 39 -1.39 -0.17 20.63
C MET A 39 -2.66 -0.46 19.85
N VAL A 40 -3.83 -0.09 20.38
CA VAL A 40 -5.12 -0.25 19.69
C VAL A 40 -5.14 0.55 18.37
N ALA A 41 -4.63 1.78 18.39
CA ALA A 41 -4.54 2.60 17.18
C ALA A 41 -3.60 1.97 16.13
N ASP A 42 -2.42 1.48 16.51
CA ASP A 42 -1.50 0.81 15.59
C ASP A 42 -2.11 -0.47 15.00
N VAL A 43 -2.75 -1.29 15.83
CA VAL A 43 -3.46 -2.49 15.37
C VAL A 43 -4.58 -2.13 14.41
N ALA A 44 -5.38 -1.12 14.73
CA ALA A 44 -6.47 -0.64 13.87
C ALA A 44 -5.95 -0.14 12.53
N ILE A 45 -4.86 0.64 12.51
CA ILE A 45 -4.23 1.12 11.28
C ILE A 45 -3.75 -0.04 10.42
N ARG A 46 -3.09 -1.05 11.01
CA ARG A 46 -2.61 -2.22 10.28
C ARG A 46 -3.77 -3.03 9.71
N ALA A 47 -4.79 -3.31 10.52
CA ALA A 47 -5.98 -4.03 10.09
C ALA A 47 -6.71 -3.28 8.95
N GLY A 48 -6.95 -1.99 9.13
CA GLY A 48 -7.56 -1.13 8.12
C GLY A 48 -6.74 -1.09 6.82
N SER A 49 -5.41 -1.04 6.92
CA SER A 49 -4.52 -1.05 5.75
C SER A 49 -4.63 -2.35 4.95
N TYR A 50 -4.75 -3.51 5.61
CA TYR A 50 -4.95 -4.78 4.91
C TYR A 50 -6.27 -4.81 4.15
N ILE A 51 -7.35 -4.30 4.75
CA ILE A 51 -8.68 -4.23 4.12
C ILE A 51 -8.65 -3.27 2.94
N ALA A 52 -8.12 -2.05 3.13
CA ALA A 52 -8.00 -1.04 2.10
C ALA A 52 -7.21 -1.55 0.89
N ARG A 53 -6.07 -2.22 1.15
CA ARG A 53 -5.27 -2.84 0.08
C ARG A 53 -6.07 -3.85 -0.73
N ARG A 54 -6.77 -4.79 -0.06
CA ARG A 54 -7.61 -5.79 -0.74
C ARG A 54 -8.73 -5.14 -1.56
N ALA A 55 -9.32 -4.07 -1.05
CA ALA A 55 -10.36 -3.33 -1.76
C ALA A 55 -9.82 -2.68 -3.06
N VAL A 56 -8.64 -2.05 -2.98
CA VAL A 56 -7.96 -1.47 -4.14
C VAL A 56 -7.57 -2.56 -5.15
N GLU A 57 -6.92 -3.63 -4.71
CA GLU A 57 -6.51 -4.76 -5.58
C GLU A 57 -7.73 -5.34 -6.31
N LYS A 58 -8.81 -5.64 -5.58
CA LYS A 58 -10.05 -6.15 -6.17
C LYS A 58 -10.70 -5.14 -7.12
N GLY A 59 -10.68 -3.85 -6.78
CA GLY A 59 -11.24 -2.79 -7.63
C GLY A 59 -10.55 -2.69 -8.99
N LEU A 60 -9.21 -2.77 -9.00
CA LEU A 60 -8.42 -2.76 -10.23
C LEU A 60 -8.66 -3.99 -11.11
N LEU A 61 -8.80 -5.17 -10.49
CA LEU A 61 -9.00 -6.43 -11.22
C LEU A 61 -10.44 -6.62 -11.71
N ARG A 62 -11.43 -6.09 -10.99
CA ARG A 62 -12.86 -6.32 -11.26
C ARG A 62 -13.29 -5.88 -12.65
N GLY A 63 -12.76 -4.77 -13.15
CA GLY A 63 -13.11 -4.25 -14.48
C GLY A 63 -12.62 -5.13 -15.64
N ARG A 64 -11.59 -5.96 -15.43
CA ARG A 64 -10.95 -6.78 -16.47
C ARG A 64 -11.28 -8.26 -16.38
N TYR A 65 -11.37 -8.82 -15.16
CA TYR A 65 -11.53 -10.26 -14.94
C TYR A 65 -12.91 -10.64 -14.37
N GLY A 66 -13.78 -9.67 -14.08
CA GLY A 66 -15.06 -9.94 -13.43
C GLY A 66 -14.95 -10.10 -11.92
N LYS A 67 -16.11 -10.12 -11.24
CA LYS A 67 -16.18 -10.03 -9.77
C LYS A 67 -15.66 -11.28 -9.05
N GLU A 68 -15.92 -12.46 -9.59
CA GLU A 68 -15.58 -13.75 -8.98
C GLU A 68 -14.08 -14.04 -9.12
N THR A 69 -13.56 -14.00 -10.35
CA THR A 69 -12.13 -14.19 -10.64
C THR A 69 -11.26 -13.14 -9.95
N ALA A 70 -11.65 -11.86 -9.95
CA ALA A 70 -10.91 -10.84 -9.19
C ALA A 70 -10.87 -11.13 -7.67
N ARG A 71 -11.89 -11.82 -7.14
CA ARG A 71 -11.91 -12.24 -5.73
C ARG A 71 -10.94 -13.40 -5.50
N GLU A 72 -10.93 -14.38 -6.39
CA GLU A 72 -10.00 -15.54 -6.35
C GLU A 72 -8.55 -15.09 -6.43
N ILE A 73 -8.21 -14.24 -7.40
CA ILE A 73 -6.86 -13.68 -7.54
C ILE A 73 -6.36 -13.07 -6.23
N VAL A 74 -7.17 -12.21 -5.60
CA VAL A 74 -6.78 -11.53 -4.35
C VAL A 74 -6.72 -12.50 -3.17
N ARG A 75 -7.58 -13.52 -3.13
CA ARG A 75 -7.58 -14.54 -2.05
C ARG A 75 -6.37 -15.45 -2.12
N ASN A 76 -6.00 -15.90 -3.32
CA ASN A 76 -4.96 -16.91 -3.54
C ASN A 76 -3.55 -16.31 -3.53
N LYS A 77 -3.43 -15.02 -3.20
CA LYS A 77 -2.13 -14.35 -3.04
C LYS A 77 -1.41 -14.93 -1.83
N THR A 78 -0.26 -15.55 -2.05
CA THR A 78 0.47 -16.24 -0.98
C THR A 78 0.89 -15.26 0.13
N LEU A 79 0.87 -15.73 1.37
CA LEU A 79 1.38 -14.96 2.52
C LEU A 79 2.84 -14.54 2.31
N GLY A 80 3.66 -15.37 1.66
CA GLY A 80 5.04 -15.05 1.28
C GLY A 80 5.15 -13.86 0.33
N GLN A 81 4.34 -13.80 -0.74
CA GLN A 81 4.35 -12.68 -1.68
C GLN A 81 3.93 -11.37 -0.99
N THR A 82 2.99 -11.46 -0.05
CA THR A 82 2.56 -10.33 0.78
C THR A 82 3.68 -9.85 1.70
N LEU A 83 4.40 -10.77 2.35
CA LEU A 83 5.50 -10.45 3.28
C LEU A 83 6.70 -9.85 2.56
N VAL A 84 7.08 -10.37 1.39
CA VAL A 84 8.15 -9.79 0.56
C VAL A 84 7.76 -8.38 0.13
N SER A 85 6.54 -8.19 -0.37
CA SER A 85 6.03 -6.87 -0.75
C SER A 85 6.04 -5.90 0.44
N PHE A 86 5.65 -6.37 1.62
CA PHE A 86 5.67 -5.60 2.86
C PHE A 86 7.10 -5.28 3.31
N GLY A 87 8.05 -6.23 3.20
CA GLY A 87 9.45 -6.03 3.51
C GLY A 87 10.11 -4.97 2.62
N LEU A 88 9.84 -5.02 1.31
CA LEU A 88 10.28 -4.00 0.35
C LEU A 88 9.67 -2.63 0.64
N ALA A 89 8.36 -2.58 0.91
CA ALA A 89 7.68 -1.35 1.29
C ALA A 89 8.22 -0.78 2.61
N LYS A 90 8.50 -1.63 3.60
CA LYS A 90 9.05 -1.21 4.90
C LYS A 90 10.49 -0.73 4.77
N LEU A 91 11.30 -1.37 3.93
CA LEU A 91 12.65 -0.89 3.62
C LEU A 91 12.61 0.47 2.89
N ALA A 92 11.67 0.63 1.96
CA ALA A 92 11.47 1.89 1.24
C ALA A 92 10.96 3.02 2.15
N THR A 93 10.08 2.70 3.10
CA THR A 93 9.46 3.70 4.00
C THR A 93 10.27 4.00 5.25
N ARG A 94 11.24 3.15 5.63
CA ARG A 94 12.12 3.41 6.78
C ARG A 94 13.02 4.64 6.57
N ASN A 95 13.31 5.02 5.32
CA ASN A 95 14.11 6.20 4.96
C ASN A 95 13.58 6.88 3.67
N LEU A 96 13.29 8.19 3.71
CA LEU A 96 12.82 9.00 2.56
C LEU A 96 13.65 8.84 1.26
N PRO A 97 15.00 8.70 1.31
CA PRO A 97 15.79 8.36 0.11
C PRO A 97 15.39 7.02 -0.52
N GLY A 98 15.08 6.00 0.29
CA GLY A 98 14.64 4.69 -0.19
C GLY A 98 13.28 4.75 -0.88
N ALA A 99 12.34 5.52 -0.34
CA ALA A 99 11.03 5.74 -0.95
C ALA A 99 11.15 6.44 -2.31
N LEU A 100 12.05 7.43 -2.44
CA LEU A 100 12.30 8.11 -3.72
C LEU A 100 12.96 7.20 -4.75
N ILE A 101 13.92 6.36 -4.34
CA ILE A 101 14.56 5.40 -5.26
C ILE A 101 13.55 4.34 -5.72
N VAL A 102 12.79 3.75 -4.80
CA VAL A 102 11.82 2.70 -5.15
C VAL A 102 10.65 3.28 -5.94
N GLY A 103 10.08 4.40 -5.48
CA GLY A 103 8.99 5.09 -6.18
C GLY A 103 9.44 5.63 -7.54
N GLY A 104 10.60 6.28 -7.60
CA GLY A 104 11.19 6.81 -8.82
C GLY A 104 11.59 5.71 -9.80
N GLY A 105 12.18 4.62 -9.32
CA GLY A 105 12.53 3.46 -10.12
C GLY A 105 11.29 2.74 -10.67
N ALA A 106 10.23 2.60 -9.87
CA ALA A 106 8.95 2.06 -10.35
C ALA A 106 8.34 2.96 -11.42
N LEU A 107 8.29 4.29 -11.20
CA LEU A 107 7.80 5.23 -12.20
C LEU A 107 8.64 5.19 -13.49
N ALA A 108 9.97 5.21 -13.38
CA ALA A 108 10.87 5.10 -14.52
C ALA A 108 10.65 3.80 -15.30
N LYS A 109 10.54 2.66 -14.60
CA LYS A 109 10.23 1.36 -15.20
C LYS A 109 8.87 1.37 -15.90
N THR A 110 7.83 1.96 -15.30
CA THR A 110 6.51 2.01 -15.94
C THR A 110 6.53 2.83 -17.23
N LEU A 111 7.28 3.94 -17.27
CA LEU A 111 7.43 4.76 -18.48
C LEU A 111 8.25 4.04 -19.55
N TYR A 112 9.27 3.27 -19.15
CA TYR A 112 10.06 2.44 -20.05
C TYR A 112 9.23 1.28 -20.64
N ASP A 113 8.53 0.52 -19.79
CA ASP A 113 7.71 -0.62 -20.20
C ASP A 113 6.55 -0.20 -21.10
N ARG A 114 6.00 1.02 -20.91
CA ARG A 114 4.97 1.63 -21.77
C ARG A 114 5.44 1.85 -23.21
N ARG A 115 6.75 2.02 -23.43
CA ARG A 115 7.35 2.14 -24.78
C ARG A 115 7.63 0.77 -25.42
N ARG A 116 7.70 -0.30 -24.63
CA ARG A 116 7.90 -1.68 -25.11
C ARG A 116 6.55 -2.36 -25.42
N SER A 117 6.56 -3.45 -26.21
CA SER A 117 5.33 -4.01 -26.82
C SER A 117 4.25 -4.36 -25.77
N ARG A 118 3.04 -3.81 -25.95
CA ARG A 118 1.91 -3.97 -25.02
C ARG A 118 1.29 -5.37 -25.03
N SER A 119 1.37 -6.07 -26.16
CA SER A 119 0.64 -7.33 -26.36
C SER A 119 1.27 -8.50 -25.59
N ALA A 120 2.61 -8.59 -25.55
CA ALA A 120 3.30 -9.63 -24.78
C ALA A 120 3.10 -9.45 -23.28
N GLN A 121 3.28 -8.22 -22.77
CA GLN A 121 3.11 -7.90 -21.35
C GLN A 121 1.67 -8.16 -20.87
N ARG A 122 0.67 -7.86 -21.70
CA ARG A 122 -0.74 -8.16 -21.37
C ARG A 122 -0.99 -9.66 -21.25
N ARG A 123 -0.51 -10.45 -22.21
CA ARG A 123 -0.70 -11.90 -22.19
C ARG A 123 0.01 -12.55 -20.99
N GLU A 124 1.21 -12.10 -20.69
CA GLU A 124 1.97 -12.58 -19.52
C GLU A 124 1.26 -12.22 -18.21
N GLY A 125 0.87 -10.96 -18.03
CA GLY A 125 0.14 -10.52 -16.84
C GLY A 125 -1.25 -11.15 -16.69
N ASP A 126 -1.99 -11.30 -17.80
CA ASP A 126 -3.28 -12.00 -17.79
C ASP A 126 -3.09 -13.47 -17.38
N ARG A 127 -2.07 -14.14 -17.92
CA ARG A 127 -1.75 -15.53 -17.59
C ARG A 127 -1.39 -15.68 -16.11
N GLU A 128 -0.49 -14.85 -15.57
CA GLU A 128 -0.09 -14.93 -14.16
C GLU A 128 -1.28 -14.70 -13.23
N LEU A 129 -2.16 -13.74 -13.54
CA LEU A 129 -3.35 -13.46 -12.74
C LEU A 129 -4.38 -14.59 -12.86
N ILE A 130 -4.59 -15.18 -14.03
CA ILE A 130 -5.47 -16.34 -14.19
C ILE A 130 -4.92 -17.56 -13.44
N GLU A 131 -3.63 -17.86 -13.57
CA GLU A 131 -2.96 -18.94 -12.82
C GLU A 131 -3.06 -18.72 -11.30
N GLN A 132 -3.00 -17.47 -10.85
CA GLN A 132 -3.23 -17.13 -9.45
C GLN A 132 -4.67 -17.42 -9.01
N ALA A 133 -5.67 -17.15 -9.86
CA ALA A 133 -7.07 -17.49 -9.55
C ALA A 133 -7.30 -19.00 -9.38
N HIS A 134 -6.52 -19.84 -10.08
CA HIS A 134 -6.66 -21.29 -10.08
C HIS A 134 -5.77 -22.03 -9.07
N ARG A 135 -4.93 -21.33 -8.30
CA ARG A 135 -3.97 -21.95 -7.35
C ARG A 135 -4.60 -22.64 -6.12
N ASP A 136 -5.93 -22.76 -6.05
CA ASP A 136 -6.68 -23.34 -4.92
C ASP A 136 -7.45 -24.64 -5.28
N ASP A 137 -7.22 -25.23 -6.47
CA ASP A 137 -7.60 -26.62 -6.81
C ASP A 137 -6.39 -27.57 -6.62
#